data_AF-A0A926ADG3-F1
#
_entry.id   AF-A0A926ADG3-F1
#
_cell.length_a   1.000
_cell.length_b   1.000
_cell.length_c   1.000
_cell.angle_alpha   90.00
_cell.angle_beta   90.00
_cell.angle_gamma   90.00
#
_symmetry.space_group_name_H-M   'P 1'
#
loop_
_entity.id
_entity.type
_entity.pdbx_description
1 polymer ?
#
loop_
_entity_poly.entity_id
_entity_poly.type
_entity_poly.pdbx_seq_one_letter_code
_entity_poly.pdbx_strand_id
1 'polypeptide(L)'
;MVFKDVLGLAGVAGEILTCNDTVNGVNGTVNTYVFNNNVLVLPVCTEDLFTLIPADTDPAFDYWVKTYAFQDFGKLPEDVGSVVDTLPTSEYDPTTAPYTFTGSVLDTAYADVNGGTVTFDYNYTTLLDGVTKNILLMHHHNSATAGRAEIVSVTPGGSPGDFTLVSPADGAVLSTLADLASVTAITWTESADALDYTFTLDYPSSAEAVISGTGAADSDGLTCAAGICTLTVDGTAVLTENGLYSWTVTASNDIVTDVGATNNPFTFTVDIDPPLAFNLLTPADGSVFVANSQINAITWQASDALTYEFLLIQVSDNNTPVGLVNRAGRVGVVLDLVDLTPDADTDPLNCAAEVCTLTVAPAINSTLTDGTYNWTAFADNGFDITEAANASFGFKINTGDINLLVNGGFETLDVEGKPNVLPWTVKNAT
;
A
#
# COMPACT_ATOMS: atom_id res chain seq x y z
N MET A 1 48.55 -12.96 8.97
CA MET A 1 48.52 -13.98 10.03
C MET A 1 47.15 -13.85 10.66
N VAL A 2 46.30 -14.86 10.50
CA VAL A 2 44.98 -14.90 11.16
C VAL A 2 45.17 -15.62 12.48
N PHE A 3 44.72 -15.01 13.56
CA PHE A 3 44.69 -15.66 14.86
C PHE A 3 43.30 -16.27 15.07
N LYS A 4 43.22 -17.52 15.51
CA LYS A 4 41.97 -18.18 15.90
C LYS A 4 42.11 -18.68 17.31
N ASP A 5 41.12 -18.40 18.15
CA ASP A 5 41.07 -18.96 19.49
C ASP A 5 40.23 -20.24 19.51
N VAL A 6 40.71 -21.25 20.23
CA VAL A 6 39.94 -22.46 20.55
C VAL A 6 39.74 -22.52 22.06
N LEU A 7 38.49 -22.67 22.47
CA LEU A 7 38.08 -22.86 23.85
C LEU A 7 38.03 -24.35 24.19
N GLY A 8 38.48 -24.71 25.39
CA GLY A 8 38.12 -25.97 26.04
C GLY A 8 37.59 -25.71 27.44
N LEU A 9 36.44 -26.29 27.78
CA LEU A 9 35.90 -26.31 29.15
C LEU A 9 36.33 -27.60 29.83
N ALA A 10 36.78 -27.52 31.08
CA ALA A 10 37.09 -28.69 31.90
C ALA A 10 36.25 -28.60 33.18
N GLY A 11 35.38 -29.60 33.43
CA GLY A 11 34.58 -29.61 34.67
C GLY A 11 33.30 -30.43 34.64
N VAL A 12 32.74 -30.69 33.45
CA VAL A 12 31.66 -31.67 33.28
C VAL A 12 32.26 -32.95 32.72
N ALA A 13 31.98 -34.10 33.33
CA ALA A 13 32.71 -35.34 33.12
C ALA A 13 32.92 -35.73 31.63
N GLY A 14 34.11 -35.45 31.09
CA GLY A 14 34.74 -36.23 30.03
C GLY A 14 34.54 -35.80 28.57
N GLU A 15 33.84 -34.71 28.26
CA GLU A 15 33.68 -34.25 26.87
C GLU A 15 34.54 -33.01 26.59
N ILE A 16 35.52 -33.16 25.68
CA ILE A 16 36.22 -32.03 25.06
C ILE A 16 35.26 -31.46 24.03
N LEU A 17 34.82 -30.21 24.21
CA LEU A 17 34.13 -29.48 23.13
C LEU A 17 35.06 -29.41 21.92
N THR A 18 34.61 -30.01 20.82
CA THR A 18 35.26 -30.06 19.52
C THR A 18 34.86 -28.87 18.66
N CYS A 19 35.54 -28.68 17.52
CA CYS A 19 35.30 -27.57 16.60
C CYS A 19 33.87 -27.49 16.03
N ASN A 20 33.05 -28.53 16.24
CA ASN A 20 31.68 -28.62 15.76
C ASN A 20 30.65 -28.48 16.89
N ASP A 21 31.09 -28.40 18.14
CA ASP A 21 30.18 -28.38 19.27
C ASP A 21 29.65 -26.96 19.49
N THR A 22 28.34 -26.86 19.59
CA THR A 22 27.63 -25.61 19.84
C THR A 22 27.58 -25.36 21.35
N VAL A 23 28.02 -24.19 21.80
CA VAL A 23 27.67 -23.73 23.15
C VAL A 23 26.31 -23.07 23.01
N ASN A 24 25.25 -23.71 23.54
CA ASN A 24 23.86 -23.22 23.47
C ASN A 24 23.40 -22.82 22.06
N GLY A 25 23.64 -23.65 21.04
CA GLY A 25 23.16 -23.42 19.68
C GLY A 25 24.01 -22.45 18.83
N VAL A 26 24.97 -21.74 19.42
CA VAL A 26 25.96 -20.94 18.68
C VAL A 26 27.09 -21.86 18.25
N ASN A 27 27.33 -21.99 16.93
CA ASN A 27 28.45 -22.75 16.40
C ASN A 27 29.74 -22.22 17.05
N GLY A 28 30.55 -23.09 17.68
CA GLY A 28 31.82 -22.71 18.33
C GLY A 28 32.85 -22.08 17.38
N THR A 29 32.48 -21.90 16.11
CA THR A 29 33.23 -21.14 15.11
C THR A 29 32.64 -19.73 14.97
N VAL A 30 33.01 -18.79 15.86
CA VAL A 30 32.96 -17.36 15.50
C VAL A 30 34.28 -17.05 14.80
N ASN A 31 34.26 -16.92 13.48
CA ASN A 31 35.37 -16.27 12.78
C ASN A 31 35.36 -14.80 13.19
N THR A 32 36.10 -14.45 14.23
CA THR A 32 36.39 -13.06 14.56
C THR A 32 37.25 -12.51 13.44
N TYR A 33 36.63 -11.82 12.48
CA TYR A 33 37.36 -11.21 11.37
C TYR A 33 38.32 -10.15 11.93
N VAL A 34 39.61 -10.47 11.86
CA VAL A 34 40.77 -9.59 11.90
C VAL A 34 40.65 -8.41 12.87
N PHE A 35 40.47 -8.66 14.16
CA PHE A 35 40.96 -7.72 15.18
C PHE A 35 41.38 -8.46 16.45
N ASN A 36 42.14 -7.73 17.24
CA ASN A 36 42.83 -8.05 18.48
C ASN A 36 41.84 -8.34 19.64
N ASN A 37 40.92 -9.27 19.40
CA ASN A 37 39.73 -9.44 20.22
C ASN A 37 40.09 -10.30 21.42
N ASN A 38 40.52 -9.65 22.48
CA ASN A 38 40.75 -10.27 23.77
C ASN A 38 39.46 -10.81 24.41
N VAL A 39 38.34 -10.89 23.69
CA VAL A 39 36.98 -11.14 24.19
C VAL A 39 36.44 -12.46 23.64
N LEU A 40 36.14 -13.39 24.54
CA LEU A 40 35.37 -14.60 24.27
C LEU A 40 33.88 -14.32 24.48
N VAL A 41 33.03 -14.77 23.57
CA VAL A 41 31.58 -14.55 23.62
C VAL A 41 30.89 -15.90 23.84
N LEU A 42 30.20 -16.06 24.97
CA LEU A 42 29.51 -17.28 25.35
C LEU A 42 28.02 -17.00 25.58
N PRO A 43 27.09 -17.64 24.87
CA PRO A 43 25.66 -17.58 25.23
C PRO A 43 25.45 -18.22 26.61
N VAL A 44 24.73 -17.54 27.52
CA VAL A 44 24.46 -18.05 28.89
C VAL A 44 22.98 -17.90 29.28
N CYS A 45 22.37 -18.99 29.74
CA CYS A 45 21.05 -18.97 30.36
C CYS A 45 21.19 -18.44 31.79
N THR A 46 20.53 -17.32 32.12
CA THR A 46 20.66 -16.71 33.46
C THR A 46 20.09 -17.58 34.56
N GLU A 47 19.06 -18.37 34.25
CA GLU A 47 18.57 -19.36 35.20
C GLU A 47 19.62 -20.44 35.43
N ASP A 48 20.30 -20.94 34.40
CA ASP A 48 21.32 -21.97 34.57
C ASP A 48 22.62 -21.48 35.22
N LEU A 49 23.09 -20.26 34.96
CA LEU A 49 24.35 -19.75 35.53
C LEU A 49 24.32 -19.68 37.08
N PHE A 50 23.12 -19.58 37.66
CA PHE A 50 22.91 -19.55 39.11
C PHE A 50 22.10 -20.75 39.65
N THR A 51 21.48 -21.57 38.80
CA THR A 51 20.65 -22.72 39.23
C THR A 51 21.12 -24.09 38.75
N LEU A 52 22.03 -24.22 37.77
CA LEU A 52 22.74 -25.49 37.48
C LEU A 52 23.68 -25.92 38.60
N ILE A 53 23.82 -25.08 39.62
CA ILE A 53 24.61 -25.36 40.80
C ILE A 53 23.59 -25.78 41.86
N PRO A 54 23.35 -27.09 42.09
CA PRO A 54 22.78 -27.52 43.35
C PRO A 54 23.52 -26.80 44.47
N ALA A 55 22.84 -26.39 45.55
CA ALA A 55 23.39 -25.53 46.61
C ALA A 55 24.72 -25.99 47.26
N ASP A 56 25.27 -27.14 46.85
CA ASP A 56 26.51 -27.78 47.28
C ASP A 56 27.58 -27.97 46.16
N THR A 57 27.42 -27.46 44.94
CA THR A 57 28.48 -27.49 43.91
C THR A 57 29.14 -26.12 43.72
N ASP A 58 30.40 -26.11 43.30
CA ASP A 58 31.13 -24.87 43.04
C ASP A 58 30.58 -24.21 41.75
N PRO A 59 30.15 -22.92 41.79
CA PRO A 59 29.74 -22.16 40.61
C PRO A 59 30.83 -22.01 39.55
N ALA A 60 32.08 -22.28 39.92
CA ALA A 60 33.22 -22.01 39.08
C ALA A 60 33.39 -23.06 37.97
N PHE A 61 33.96 -22.62 36.84
CA PHE A 61 34.43 -23.53 35.80
C PHE A 61 35.85 -23.17 35.33
N ASP A 62 36.63 -24.19 35.02
CA ASP A 62 37.95 -24.02 34.41
C ASP A 62 37.82 -23.80 32.90
N TYR A 63 38.53 -22.81 32.40
CA TYR A 63 38.65 -22.53 30.97
C TYR A 63 40.11 -22.28 30.58
N TRP A 64 40.44 -22.52 29.32
CA TRP A 64 41.74 -22.17 28.74
C TRP A 64 41.55 -21.64 27.32
N VAL A 65 42.48 -20.79 26.89
CA VAL A 65 42.47 -20.20 25.54
C VAL A 65 43.76 -20.63 24.83
N LYS A 66 43.63 -21.20 23.62
CA LYS A 66 44.76 -21.35 22.69
C LYS A 66 44.51 -20.52 21.45
N THR A 67 45.47 -19.68 21.14
CA THR A 67 45.49 -18.85 19.93
C THR A 67 46.36 -19.51 18.88
N TYR A 68 45.86 -19.64 17.67
CA TYR A 68 46.54 -20.29 16.54
C TYR A 68 46.81 -19.29 15.42
N ALA A 69 48.02 -19.25 14.88
CA ALA A 69 48.33 -18.46 13.67
C ALA A 69 48.19 -19.31 12.41
N PHE A 70 47.41 -18.82 11.45
CA PHE A 70 47.41 -19.32 10.09
C PHE A 70 48.29 -18.44 9.19
N GLN A 71 49.19 -19.10 8.45
CA GLN A 71 50.05 -18.43 7.48
C GLN A 71 49.38 -18.31 6.09
N ASP A 72 48.29 -19.04 5.81
CA ASP A 72 47.75 -19.14 4.46
C ASP A 72 46.20 -19.13 4.45
N PHE A 73 45.60 -18.22 3.69
CA PHE A 73 44.16 -17.90 3.71
C PHE A 73 43.28 -18.85 2.87
N GLY A 74 43.80 -19.98 2.39
CA GLY A 74 43.16 -20.77 1.32
C GLY A 74 42.89 -22.25 1.60
N LYS A 75 43.19 -22.78 2.79
CA LYS A 75 42.98 -24.21 3.11
C LYS A 75 42.13 -24.39 4.38
N LEU A 76 40.98 -25.06 4.22
CA LEU A 76 40.17 -25.64 5.29
C LEU A 76 40.83 -26.94 5.82
N PRO A 77 40.36 -27.55 6.92
CA PRO A 77 40.50 -27.14 8.31
C PRO A 77 41.35 -28.16 9.13
N GLU A 78 41.96 -29.14 8.48
CA GLU A 78 42.63 -30.27 9.16
C GLU A 78 44.09 -29.99 9.55
N ASP A 79 44.69 -28.94 8.98
CA ASP A 79 45.97 -28.40 9.44
C ASP A 79 45.72 -27.29 10.46
N VAL A 80 45.53 -27.68 11.72
CA VAL A 80 45.46 -26.74 12.85
C VAL A 80 46.74 -25.88 12.82
N GLY A 81 46.60 -24.56 12.76
CA GLY A 81 47.74 -23.63 12.68
C GLY A 81 48.77 -23.86 13.79
N SER A 82 49.93 -23.20 13.71
CA SER A 82 50.86 -23.25 14.85
C SER A 82 50.24 -22.51 16.03
N VAL A 83 50.21 -23.15 17.21
CA VAL A 83 49.84 -22.48 18.46
C VAL A 83 50.80 -21.31 18.67
N VAL A 84 50.24 -20.11 18.78
CA VAL A 84 50.97 -18.85 19.00
C VAL A 84 51.01 -18.54 20.48
N ASP A 85 49.88 -18.75 21.15
CA ASP A 85 49.73 -18.49 22.58
C ASP A 85 48.87 -19.58 23.21
N THR A 86 49.15 -19.88 24.47
CA THR A 86 48.35 -20.75 25.33
C THR A 86 48.28 -20.11 26.69
N LEU A 87 47.08 -19.64 27.04
CA LEU A 87 46.82 -19.21 28.39
C LEU A 87 46.74 -20.43 29.31
N PRO A 88 47.35 -20.37 30.51
CA PRO A 88 47.11 -21.36 31.55
C PRO A 88 45.62 -21.51 31.82
N THR A 89 45.21 -22.69 32.28
CA THR A 89 43.86 -22.91 32.81
C THR A 89 43.57 -21.85 33.86
N SER A 90 42.46 -21.15 33.68
CA SER A 90 41.96 -20.12 34.57
C SER A 90 40.57 -20.55 35.03
N GLU A 91 40.28 -20.32 36.30
CA GLU A 91 38.97 -20.58 36.88
C GLU A 91 38.11 -19.31 36.72
N TYR A 92 36.91 -19.45 36.16
CA TYR A 92 35.88 -18.42 36.17
C TYR A 92 34.89 -18.74 37.28
N ASP A 93 34.79 -17.87 38.29
CA ASP A 93 33.81 -17.98 39.37
C ASP A 93 32.81 -16.79 39.31
N PRO A 94 31.53 -17.03 38.97
CA PRO A 94 30.52 -15.97 38.90
C PRO A 94 30.14 -15.37 40.28
N THR A 95 30.59 -15.96 41.40
CA THR A 95 30.21 -15.50 42.75
C THR A 95 31.19 -14.54 43.41
N THR A 96 32.43 -14.44 42.90
CA THR A 96 33.45 -13.53 43.43
C THR A 96 33.56 -12.28 42.56
N ALA A 97 33.12 -11.12 43.08
CA ALA A 97 33.35 -9.83 42.43
C ALA A 97 34.71 -9.23 42.87
N PRO A 98 35.55 -8.68 41.98
CA PRO A 98 35.46 -8.64 40.52
C PRO A 98 36.22 -9.82 39.92
N TYR A 99 35.49 -10.87 39.50
CA TYR A 99 35.91 -12.05 38.76
C TYR A 99 37.43 -12.27 38.76
N THR A 100 37.97 -12.90 39.80
CA THR A 100 39.42 -13.01 39.97
C THR A 100 40.00 -14.12 39.12
N PHE A 101 40.87 -13.78 38.18
CA PHE A 101 41.64 -14.74 37.39
C PHE A 101 42.94 -15.05 38.13
N THR A 102 43.21 -16.32 38.40
CA THR A 102 44.43 -16.77 39.05
C THR A 102 45.54 -16.98 38.02
N GLY A 103 46.47 -16.02 37.91
CA GLY A 103 47.64 -16.14 37.03
C GLY A 103 48.26 -14.80 36.63
N SER A 104 49.57 -14.78 36.35
CA SER A 104 50.25 -13.62 35.75
C SER A 104 49.96 -13.58 34.25
N VAL A 105 49.38 -12.47 33.76
CA VAL A 105 49.29 -12.22 32.32
C VAL A 105 50.70 -11.98 31.80
N LEU A 106 51.15 -12.76 30.83
CA LEU A 106 52.39 -12.45 30.11
C LEU A 106 52.18 -11.14 29.34
N ASP A 107 53.20 -10.29 29.31
CA ASP A 107 53.18 -8.97 28.66
C ASP A 107 52.69 -9.14 27.21
N THR A 108 51.45 -8.73 26.93
CA THR A 108 50.85 -8.95 25.62
C THR A 108 51.42 -7.92 24.65
N ALA A 109 51.77 -8.37 23.43
CA ALA A 109 52.27 -7.46 22.40
C ALA A 109 51.22 -6.40 21.98
N TYR A 110 49.95 -6.58 22.36
CA TYR A 110 48.86 -5.69 22.04
C TYR A 110 47.89 -5.55 23.24
N ALA A 111 47.84 -4.37 23.84
CA ALA A 111 46.93 -4.06 24.93
C ALA A 111 45.50 -3.83 24.41
N ASP A 112 44.49 -4.26 25.19
CA ASP A 112 43.11 -3.83 24.99
C ASP A 112 43.03 -2.31 25.25
N VAL A 113 42.61 -1.55 24.25
CA VAL A 113 42.40 -0.10 24.40
C VAL A 113 40.97 0.12 24.87
N ASN A 114 40.86 0.61 26.09
CA ASN A 114 39.58 0.92 26.73
C ASN A 114 38.72 1.81 25.82
N GLY A 115 37.47 1.41 25.54
CA GLY A 115 36.53 2.16 24.70
C GLY A 115 36.37 1.67 23.24
N GLY A 116 36.92 0.51 22.87
CA GLY A 116 36.61 -0.14 21.58
C GLY A 116 35.19 -0.74 21.53
N THR A 117 34.63 -0.86 20.33
CA THR A 117 33.35 -1.57 20.09
C THR A 117 33.63 -2.89 19.36
N VAL A 118 33.04 -3.99 19.83
CA VAL A 118 33.05 -5.29 19.16
C VAL A 118 31.64 -5.56 18.63
N THR A 119 31.51 -5.73 17.31
CA THR A 119 30.26 -6.15 16.66
C THR A 119 30.35 -7.62 16.31
N PHE A 120 29.34 -8.41 16.67
CA PHE A 120 29.20 -9.80 16.24
C PHE A 120 27.73 -10.07 15.90
N ASP A 121 27.51 -10.88 14.87
CA ASP A 121 26.18 -11.33 14.49
C ASP A 121 25.85 -12.60 15.28
N TYR A 122 24.62 -12.71 15.76
CA TYR A 122 24.13 -13.89 16.45
C TYR A 122 22.74 -14.24 15.94
N ASN A 123 22.40 -15.53 15.93
CA ASN A 123 21.06 -15.96 15.55
C ASN A 123 20.14 -15.90 16.77
N TYR A 124 19.27 -14.89 16.78
CA TYR A 124 18.36 -14.60 17.87
C TYR A 124 17.37 -15.74 18.14
N THR A 125 16.78 -16.33 17.09
CA THR A 125 15.80 -17.44 17.23
C THR A 125 16.42 -18.65 17.92
N THR A 126 17.67 -18.99 17.59
CA THR A 126 18.41 -20.08 18.26
C THR A 126 18.77 -19.77 19.72
N LEU A 127 18.90 -18.50 20.10
CA LEU A 127 19.15 -18.08 21.49
C LEU A 127 17.88 -18.17 22.36
N LEU A 128 16.71 -17.88 21.78
CA LEU A 128 15.42 -17.91 22.49
C LEU A 128 14.70 -19.26 22.51
N ASP A 129 14.94 -20.13 21.53
CA ASP A 129 14.26 -21.45 21.44
C ASP A 129 14.52 -22.36 22.65
N GLY A 130 15.44 -21.98 23.55
CA GLY A 130 15.51 -22.59 24.86
C GLY A 130 16.43 -21.86 25.83
N VAL A 131 15.91 -20.90 26.59
CA VAL A 131 16.43 -20.52 27.94
C VAL A 131 17.56 -19.47 27.98
N THR A 132 18.19 -19.09 26.85
CA THR A 132 19.33 -18.14 26.87
C THR A 132 18.88 -16.68 26.77
N LYS A 133 19.10 -15.87 27.80
CA LYS A 133 18.75 -14.42 27.82
C LYS A 133 19.96 -13.49 27.88
N ASN A 134 21.17 -14.03 27.97
CA ASN A 134 22.36 -13.22 28.19
C ASN A 134 23.55 -13.80 27.43
N ILE A 135 24.56 -12.97 27.27
CA ILE A 135 25.85 -13.29 26.67
C ILE A 135 26.91 -12.97 27.71
N LEU A 136 27.74 -13.97 28.05
CA LEU A 136 28.95 -13.80 28.84
C LEU A 136 30.11 -13.41 27.91
N LEU A 137 30.64 -12.21 28.10
CA LEU A 137 31.87 -11.72 27.49
C LEU A 137 33.03 -11.99 28.45
N MET A 138 34.12 -12.62 28.00
CA MET A 138 35.32 -12.84 28.82
C MET A 138 36.55 -12.22 28.17
N HIS A 139 37.15 -11.22 28.82
CA HIS A 139 38.33 -10.50 28.38
C HIS A 139 39.61 -11.20 28.89
N HIS A 140 40.17 -12.12 28.11
CA HIS A 140 41.24 -13.04 28.55
C HIS A 140 42.66 -12.43 28.56
N HIS A 141 42.88 -11.27 27.92
CA HIS A 141 44.16 -10.54 27.94
C HIS A 141 44.09 -9.18 28.66
N ASN A 142 42.95 -8.84 29.29
CA ASN A 142 42.86 -7.61 30.05
C ASN A 142 43.64 -7.78 31.37
N SER A 143 44.66 -6.96 31.62
CA SER A 143 45.49 -7.06 32.83
C SER A 143 44.77 -6.54 34.08
N ALA A 144 43.77 -5.67 33.93
CA ALA A 144 42.93 -5.24 35.03
C ALA A 144 42.10 -6.43 35.54
N THR A 145 41.98 -6.60 36.86
CA THR A 145 41.09 -7.63 37.44
C THR A 145 39.62 -7.20 37.35
N ALA A 146 39.34 -5.90 37.38
CA ALA A 146 38.01 -5.36 37.13
C ALA A 146 37.71 -5.35 35.61
N GLY A 147 36.55 -5.89 35.22
CA GLY A 147 36.08 -5.86 33.82
C GLY A 147 36.63 -6.96 32.92
N ARG A 148 37.08 -8.09 33.49
CA ARG A 148 37.49 -9.26 32.69
C ARG A 148 36.35 -10.18 32.29
N ALA A 149 35.17 -10.00 32.87
CA ALA A 149 33.97 -10.64 32.39
C ALA A 149 32.80 -9.69 32.52
N GLU A 150 31.88 -9.78 31.57
CA GLU A 150 30.65 -9.01 31.54
C GLU A 150 29.51 -9.92 31.10
N ILE A 151 28.40 -9.90 31.83
CA ILE A 151 27.16 -10.54 31.37
C ILE A 151 26.30 -9.45 30.77
N VAL A 152 26.11 -9.51 29.46
CA VAL A 152 25.25 -8.59 28.72
C VAL A 152 23.90 -9.26 28.56
N SER A 153 22.84 -8.62 29.05
CA SER A 153 21.48 -9.08 28.79
C SER A 153 21.12 -8.83 27.34
N VAL A 154 20.76 -9.91 26.64
CA VAL A 154 20.16 -9.84 25.31
C VAL A 154 18.70 -9.51 25.53
N THR A 155 18.38 -8.23 25.43
CA THR A 155 16.97 -7.82 25.46
C THR A 155 16.41 -8.14 24.07
N PRO A 156 15.29 -8.88 23.95
CA PRO A 156 14.50 -8.85 22.73
C PRO A 156 14.39 -7.41 22.25
N GLY A 157 14.63 -7.17 20.96
CA GLY A 157 13.99 -6.01 20.35
C GLY A 157 12.51 -6.03 20.74
N GLY A 158 11.92 -4.87 21.04
CA GLY A 158 10.49 -4.82 21.29
C GLY A 158 9.72 -5.45 20.13
N SER A 159 8.45 -5.78 20.33
CA SER A 159 7.58 -5.98 19.17
C SER A 159 7.61 -4.75 18.28
N PRO A 160 7.55 -4.92 16.95
CA PRO A 160 7.43 -3.78 16.05
C PRO A 160 6.36 -2.82 16.58
N GLY A 161 6.72 -1.55 16.73
CA GLY A 161 5.84 -0.51 17.25
C GLY A 161 4.71 -0.18 16.27
N ASP A 162 3.70 0.51 16.77
CA ASP A 162 2.61 1.01 15.91
C ASP A 162 3.14 1.91 14.79
N PHE A 163 2.54 1.79 13.62
CA PHE A 163 2.81 2.63 12.45
C PHE A 163 1.55 2.79 11.60
N THR A 164 1.61 3.67 10.59
CA THR A 164 0.48 4.02 9.72
C THR A 164 0.90 4.14 8.27
N LEU A 165 0.01 3.71 7.36
CA LEU A 165 0.10 3.95 5.93
C LEU A 165 -0.07 5.45 5.61
N VAL A 166 0.65 5.96 4.60
CA VAL A 166 0.71 7.40 4.28
C VAL A 166 0.30 7.69 2.83
N SER A 167 0.96 7.08 1.83
CA SER A 167 0.70 7.36 0.42
C SER A 167 0.81 6.09 -0.44
N PRO A 168 -0.05 5.89 -1.46
CA PRO A 168 -1.20 6.71 -1.83
C PRO A 168 -2.20 6.86 -0.68
N ALA A 169 -2.86 8.01 -0.59
CA ALA A 169 -3.83 8.25 0.48
C ALA A 169 -5.02 7.29 0.35
N ASP A 170 -5.61 6.90 1.48
CA ASP A 170 -6.81 6.06 1.47
C ASP A 170 -7.98 6.75 0.74
N GLY A 171 -8.60 6.01 -0.17
CA GLY A 171 -9.66 6.50 -1.06
C GLY A 171 -9.19 7.41 -2.19
N ALA A 172 -7.88 7.49 -2.47
CA ALA A 172 -7.38 8.27 -3.60
C ALA A 172 -7.93 7.73 -4.93
N VAL A 173 -8.19 8.63 -5.89
CA VAL A 173 -8.59 8.28 -7.26
C VAL A 173 -7.52 8.78 -8.21
N LEU A 174 -6.98 7.86 -9.02
CA LEU A 174 -5.95 8.12 -10.02
C LEU A 174 -6.61 8.09 -11.39
N SER A 175 -7.03 9.25 -11.89
CA SER A 175 -7.89 9.36 -13.07
C SER A 175 -7.16 9.71 -14.37
N THR A 176 -5.84 9.87 -14.32
CA THR A 176 -5.02 10.19 -15.50
C THR A 176 -3.73 9.38 -15.53
N LEU A 177 -3.19 9.15 -16.72
CA LEU A 177 -1.86 8.56 -16.89
C LEU A 177 -0.76 9.35 -16.14
N ALA A 178 -0.94 10.65 -15.95
CA ALA A 178 -0.02 11.49 -15.19
C ALA A 178 -0.10 11.18 -13.68
N ASP A 179 -1.30 10.92 -13.16
CA ASP A 179 -1.50 10.53 -11.76
C ASP A 179 -0.86 9.17 -11.48
N LEU A 180 -1.02 8.20 -12.37
CA LEU A 180 -0.36 6.89 -12.24
C LEU A 180 1.17 7.02 -12.27
N ALA A 181 1.68 7.82 -13.22
CA ALA A 181 3.11 8.09 -13.30
C ALA A 181 3.65 8.84 -12.08
N SER A 182 2.79 9.50 -11.30
CA SER A 182 3.16 10.17 -10.04
C SER A 182 3.27 9.20 -8.86
N VAL A 183 2.64 8.02 -8.95
CA VAL A 183 2.81 6.94 -7.96
C VAL A 183 4.12 6.22 -8.22
N THR A 184 5.22 6.89 -7.88
CA THR A 184 6.57 6.32 -7.95
C THR A 184 6.98 5.62 -6.65
N ALA A 185 6.18 5.78 -5.59
CA ALA A 185 6.47 5.21 -4.29
C ALA A 185 5.20 4.94 -3.47
N ILE A 186 5.25 3.87 -2.69
CA ILE A 186 4.34 3.59 -1.58
C ILE A 186 5.06 3.98 -0.29
N THR A 187 4.37 4.67 0.62
CA THR A 187 4.99 5.16 1.87
C THR A 187 4.14 4.89 3.11
N TRP A 188 4.83 4.63 4.22
CA TRP A 188 4.27 4.46 5.55
C TRP A 188 5.23 5.02 6.59
N THR A 189 4.76 5.27 7.81
CA THR A 189 5.64 5.67 8.92
C THR A 189 6.48 4.49 9.38
N GLU A 190 7.70 4.74 9.83
CA GLU A 190 8.60 3.73 10.36
C GLU A 190 8.06 3.14 11.67
N SER A 191 8.07 1.81 11.79
CA SER A 191 7.77 1.06 13.00
C SER A 191 9.03 0.91 13.85
N ALA A 192 8.96 1.26 15.14
CA ALA A 192 10.07 1.05 16.07
C ALA A 192 10.36 -0.45 16.21
N ASP A 193 11.63 -0.85 16.34
CA ASP A 193 12.05 -2.26 16.51
C ASP A 193 11.69 -3.21 15.35
N ALA A 194 11.23 -2.69 14.19
CA ALA A 194 11.05 -3.45 12.97
C ALA A 194 12.39 -3.63 12.23
N LEU A 195 12.64 -4.84 11.72
CA LEU A 195 13.79 -5.16 10.86
C LEU A 195 13.34 -5.26 9.40
N ASP A 196 12.17 -5.86 9.19
CA ASP A 196 11.61 -6.17 7.89
C ASP A 196 10.19 -5.63 7.76
N TYR A 197 9.78 -5.40 6.51
CA TYR A 197 8.42 -5.07 6.14
C TYR A 197 7.95 -5.97 5.01
N THR A 198 6.68 -6.35 5.05
CA THR A 198 5.97 -7.03 3.96
C THR A 198 4.84 -6.14 3.48
N PHE A 199 4.93 -5.72 2.23
CA PHE A 199 3.90 -5.02 1.48
C PHE A 199 3.11 -6.02 0.64
N THR A 200 1.78 -5.93 0.73
CA THR A 200 0.86 -6.72 -0.08
C THR A 200 -0.09 -5.77 -0.80
N LEU A 201 -0.21 -5.95 -2.12
CA LEU A 201 -1.16 -5.25 -3.00
C LEU A 201 -2.12 -6.24 -3.65
N ASP A 202 -3.39 -6.09 -3.32
CA ASP A 202 -4.51 -6.75 -3.97
C ASP A 202 -5.08 -5.86 -5.08
N TYR A 203 -5.31 -6.44 -6.26
CA TYR A 203 -5.87 -5.73 -7.41
C TYR A 203 -6.96 -6.54 -8.15
N PRO A 204 -7.80 -5.89 -8.97
CA PRO A 204 -9.09 -6.43 -9.44
C PRO A 204 -9.01 -7.77 -10.20
N SER A 205 -7.93 -8.04 -10.91
CA SER A 205 -7.73 -9.28 -11.67
C SER A 205 -7.33 -10.50 -10.83
N SER A 206 -7.49 -10.43 -9.50
CA SER A 206 -7.27 -11.52 -8.53
C SER A 206 -5.83 -11.99 -8.34
N ALA A 207 -4.87 -11.25 -8.87
CA ALA A 207 -3.47 -11.48 -8.57
C ALA A 207 -3.04 -10.58 -7.40
N GLU A 208 -2.30 -11.17 -6.47
CA GLU A 208 -1.72 -10.50 -5.32
C GLU A 208 -0.24 -10.24 -5.65
N ALA A 209 0.22 -9.01 -5.44
CA ALA A 209 1.64 -8.69 -5.49
C ALA A 209 2.17 -8.55 -4.05
N VAL A 210 3.15 -9.39 -3.70
CA VAL A 210 3.80 -9.37 -2.39
C VAL A 210 5.26 -8.98 -2.57
N ILE A 211 5.68 -7.95 -1.84
CA ILE A 211 7.07 -7.48 -1.78
C ILE A 211 7.49 -7.46 -0.31
N SER A 212 8.55 -8.18 0.02
CA SER A 212 9.17 -8.14 1.35
C SER A 212 10.56 -7.53 1.23
N GLY A 213 10.94 -6.71 2.20
CA GLY A 213 12.21 -6.02 2.19
C GLY A 213 12.64 -5.51 3.56
N THR A 214 13.90 -5.13 3.68
CA THR A 214 14.47 -4.52 4.87
C THR A 214 14.31 -3.01 4.81
N GLY A 215 14.29 -2.33 5.97
CA GLY A 215 14.31 -0.87 5.99
C GLY A 215 15.62 -0.25 5.45
N ALA A 216 16.65 -1.06 5.17
CA ALA A 216 17.92 -0.59 4.68
C ALA A 216 17.84 -0.23 3.19
N ALA A 217 18.59 0.79 2.77
CA ALA A 217 18.70 1.12 1.35
C ALA A 217 19.50 0.03 0.62
N ASP A 218 18.81 -0.98 0.08
CA ASP A 218 19.40 -2.08 -0.66
C ASP A 218 18.71 -2.33 -2.02
N SER A 219 18.82 -3.56 -2.55
CA SER A 219 18.29 -3.94 -3.86
C SER A 219 16.78 -4.20 -3.90
N ASP A 220 16.10 -4.27 -2.76
CA ASP A 220 14.65 -4.54 -2.67
C ASP A 220 13.77 -3.30 -2.99
N GLY A 221 14.37 -2.12 -3.04
CA GLY A 221 13.68 -0.86 -3.35
C GLY A 221 12.95 -0.23 -2.16
N LEU A 222 13.03 -0.82 -0.97
CA LEU A 222 12.55 -0.26 0.29
C LEU A 222 13.65 0.57 0.95
N THR A 223 13.29 1.71 1.55
CA THR A 223 14.21 2.50 2.37
C THR A 223 13.43 3.23 3.45
N CYS A 224 13.84 3.06 4.70
CA CYS A 224 13.31 3.81 5.84
C CYS A 224 14.29 4.90 6.25
N ALA A 225 13.86 6.16 6.17
CA ALA A 225 14.66 7.31 6.55
C ALA A 225 13.78 8.43 7.13
N ALA A 226 14.27 9.07 8.19
CA ALA A 226 13.59 10.17 8.87
C ALA A 226 12.15 9.83 9.31
N GLY A 227 11.90 8.60 9.74
CA GLY A 227 10.60 8.14 10.24
C GLY A 227 9.59 7.75 9.15
N ILE A 228 10.01 7.70 7.88
CA ILE A 228 9.17 7.29 6.75
C ILE A 228 9.88 6.17 5.99
N CYS A 229 9.17 5.08 5.76
CA CYS A 229 9.55 4.02 4.84
C CYS A 229 8.97 4.28 3.47
N THR A 230 9.79 4.12 2.44
CA THR A 230 9.48 4.39 1.04
C THR A 230 9.82 3.14 0.23
N LEU A 231 8.80 2.47 -0.31
CA LEU A 231 8.95 1.42 -1.30
C LEU A 231 8.86 2.05 -2.69
N THR A 232 9.96 2.03 -3.42
CA THR A 232 9.99 2.50 -4.81
C THR A 232 9.25 1.49 -5.67
N VAL A 233 8.19 1.95 -6.35
CA VAL A 233 7.43 1.13 -7.29
C VAL A 233 7.52 1.77 -8.67
N ASP A 234 7.70 0.94 -9.69
CA ASP A 234 7.43 1.40 -11.05
C ASP A 234 5.91 1.38 -11.23
N GLY A 235 5.27 2.51 -10.90
CA GLY A 235 3.81 2.65 -10.92
C GLY A 235 3.17 2.23 -12.26
N THR A 236 3.92 2.31 -13.36
CA THR A 236 3.42 1.92 -14.69
C THR A 236 3.38 0.41 -14.94
N ALA A 237 4.17 -0.38 -14.19
CA ALA A 237 4.24 -1.83 -14.36
C ALA A 237 3.21 -2.60 -13.51
N VAL A 238 2.73 -1.99 -12.41
CA VAL A 238 1.84 -2.64 -11.44
C VAL A 238 0.40 -2.12 -11.52
N LEU A 239 0.20 -0.86 -11.91
CA LEU A 239 -1.12 -0.22 -11.97
C LEU A 239 -1.63 -0.18 -13.42
N THR A 240 -1.82 -1.35 -14.03
CA THR A 240 -2.14 -1.45 -15.47
C THR A 240 -3.62 -1.56 -15.79
N GLU A 241 -4.48 -1.73 -14.77
CA GLU A 241 -5.90 -2.00 -14.95
C GLU A 241 -6.76 -1.02 -14.15
N ASN A 242 -7.92 -0.65 -14.69
CA ASN A 242 -8.89 0.13 -13.94
C ASN A 242 -9.47 -0.73 -12.81
N GLY A 243 -9.66 -0.10 -11.66
CA GLY A 243 -10.43 -0.67 -10.56
C GLY A 243 -9.90 -0.32 -9.18
N LEU A 244 -10.46 -1.02 -8.20
CA LEU A 244 -10.16 -0.83 -6.79
C LEU A 244 -8.94 -1.66 -6.39
N TYR A 245 -7.91 -0.98 -5.93
CA TYR A 245 -6.71 -1.55 -5.34
C TYR A 245 -6.81 -1.47 -3.82
N SER A 246 -6.34 -2.52 -3.14
CA SER A 246 -6.25 -2.57 -1.68
C SER A 246 -4.84 -2.98 -1.29
N TRP A 247 -4.25 -2.34 -0.29
CA TRP A 247 -2.91 -2.69 0.15
C TRP A 247 -2.76 -2.65 1.65
N THR A 248 -1.80 -3.45 2.12
CA THR A 248 -1.44 -3.58 3.53
C THR A 248 0.07 -3.58 3.68
N VAL A 249 0.52 -3.16 4.86
CA VAL A 249 1.91 -3.34 5.27
C VAL A 249 1.95 -3.98 6.65
N THR A 250 2.84 -4.95 6.78
CA THR A 250 3.15 -5.65 8.03
C THR A 250 4.62 -5.44 8.35
N ALA A 251 4.92 -5.00 9.57
CA ALA A 251 6.26 -4.90 10.11
C ALA A 251 6.59 -6.17 10.92
N SER A 252 7.81 -6.67 10.78
CA SER A 252 8.27 -7.85 11.50
C SER A 252 9.71 -7.66 12.02
N ASN A 253 10.06 -8.50 12.97
CA ASN A 253 11.44 -8.72 13.40
C ASN A 253 11.64 -10.20 13.71
N ASP A 254 12.89 -10.62 13.92
CA ASP A 254 13.27 -12.02 14.14
C ASP A 254 12.72 -12.66 15.44
N ILE A 255 11.87 -11.96 16.19
CA ILE A 255 11.62 -12.21 17.61
C ILE A 255 10.14 -12.46 17.92
N VAL A 256 9.24 -11.74 17.27
CA VAL A 256 7.82 -11.68 17.65
C VAL A 256 6.89 -11.65 16.44
N THR A 257 5.60 -11.83 16.72
CA THR A 257 4.54 -11.77 15.71
C THR A 257 4.53 -10.44 14.97
N ASP A 258 4.51 -10.54 13.67
CA ASP A 258 4.08 -9.54 12.69
C ASP A 258 3.03 -8.56 13.21
N VAL A 259 3.30 -7.26 13.04
CA VAL A 259 2.39 -6.17 13.39
C VAL A 259 1.95 -5.45 12.13
N GLY A 260 0.64 -5.44 11.85
CA GLY A 260 0.07 -4.67 10.74
C GLY A 260 0.02 -3.18 11.07
N ALA A 261 0.10 -2.32 10.05
CA ALA A 261 -0.17 -0.90 10.21
C ALA A 261 -1.55 -0.67 10.84
N THR A 262 -1.66 0.32 11.72
CA THR A 262 -2.87 0.57 12.52
C THR A 262 -4.09 1.00 11.70
N ASN A 263 -3.86 1.46 10.48
CA ASN A 263 -4.86 1.87 9.51
C ASN A 263 -4.92 0.95 8.27
N ASN A 264 -4.42 -0.29 8.37
CA ASN A 264 -4.66 -1.29 7.34
C ASN A 264 -6.16 -1.67 7.24
N PRO A 265 -6.66 -2.03 6.04
CA PRO A 265 -6.06 -1.80 4.72
C PRO A 265 -6.28 -0.36 4.22
N PHE A 266 -5.42 0.13 3.33
CA PHE A 266 -5.69 1.31 2.50
C PHE A 266 -6.24 0.89 1.15
N THR A 267 -7.07 1.74 0.56
CA THR A 267 -7.63 1.55 -0.77
C THR A 267 -7.36 2.74 -1.68
N PHE A 268 -7.29 2.50 -2.98
CA PHE A 268 -7.30 3.56 -3.99
C PHE A 268 -7.89 3.02 -5.30
N THR A 269 -8.43 3.90 -6.13
CA THR A 269 -9.03 3.54 -7.42
C THR A 269 -8.13 4.03 -8.55
N VAL A 270 -7.86 3.17 -9.52
CA VAL A 270 -7.26 3.53 -10.81
C VAL A 270 -8.38 3.62 -11.83
N ASP A 271 -8.48 4.74 -12.54
CA ASP A 271 -9.37 4.90 -13.69
C ASP A 271 -8.73 5.76 -14.78
N ILE A 272 -7.93 5.15 -15.64
CA ILE A 272 -7.16 5.87 -16.67
C ILE A 272 -7.93 6.13 -17.96
N ASP A 273 -9.07 5.48 -18.12
CA ASP A 273 -9.87 5.52 -19.34
C ASP A 273 -11.31 5.92 -19.00
N PRO A 274 -11.54 7.18 -18.55
CA PRO A 274 -12.90 7.67 -18.33
C PRO A 274 -13.69 7.60 -19.64
N PRO A 275 -15.03 7.47 -19.58
CA PRO A 275 -15.83 7.33 -20.79
C PRO A 275 -15.56 8.45 -21.80
N LEU A 276 -15.34 8.09 -23.06
CA LEU A 276 -15.08 9.02 -24.16
C LEU A 276 -16.11 10.15 -24.22
N ALA A 277 -15.63 11.37 -24.49
CA ALA A 277 -16.52 12.50 -24.70
C ALA A 277 -17.47 12.25 -25.88
N PHE A 278 -18.76 12.51 -25.67
CA PHE A 278 -19.81 12.31 -26.66
C PHE A 278 -20.79 13.50 -26.67
N ASN A 279 -21.61 13.62 -27.72
CA ASN A 279 -22.57 14.71 -27.87
C ASN A 279 -24.01 14.22 -27.98
N LEU A 280 -24.94 14.99 -27.43
CA LEU A 280 -26.38 14.89 -27.65
C LEU A 280 -26.71 15.22 -29.11
N LEU A 281 -27.66 14.49 -29.71
CA LEU A 281 -28.01 14.61 -31.13
C LEU A 281 -29.47 15.05 -31.33
N THR A 282 -30.44 14.26 -30.87
CA THR A 282 -31.89 14.51 -31.11
C THR A 282 -32.70 14.26 -29.83
N PRO A 283 -33.72 15.09 -29.50
CA PRO A 283 -34.09 16.34 -30.15
C PRO A 283 -32.97 17.38 -30.12
N ALA A 284 -32.75 18.10 -31.23
CA ALA A 284 -31.74 19.15 -31.26
C ALA A 284 -32.09 20.28 -30.27
N ASP A 285 -31.08 20.92 -29.69
CA ASP A 285 -31.28 22.03 -28.77
C ASP A 285 -32.17 23.14 -29.37
N GLY A 286 -33.17 23.57 -28.61
CA GLY A 286 -34.18 24.54 -29.02
C GLY A 286 -35.33 24.00 -29.89
N SER A 287 -35.43 22.67 -30.09
CA SER A 287 -36.52 22.08 -30.88
C SER A 287 -37.90 22.39 -30.31
N VAL A 288 -38.91 22.55 -31.17
CA VAL A 288 -40.31 22.75 -30.78
C VAL A 288 -41.19 21.72 -31.47
N PHE A 289 -41.99 21.02 -30.67
CA PHE A 289 -42.94 20.01 -31.10
C PHE A 289 -44.37 20.48 -30.80
N VAL A 290 -45.30 20.12 -31.67
CA VAL A 290 -46.74 20.40 -31.52
C VAL A 290 -47.52 19.17 -31.01
N ALA A 291 -46.86 18.03 -30.91
CA ALA A 291 -47.36 16.84 -30.23
C ALA A 291 -46.20 15.99 -29.71
N ASN A 292 -46.38 15.35 -28.55
CA ASN A 292 -45.39 14.43 -27.98
C ASN A 292 -45.13 13.21 -28.89
N SER A 293 -46.12 12.77 -29.67
CA SER A 293 -45.96 11.69 -30.66
C SER A 293 -44.95 11.98 -31.78
N GLN A 294 -44.48 13.22 -31.91
CA GLN A 294 -43.39 13.59 -32.82
C GLN A 294 -41.99 13.23 -32.27
N ILE A 295 -41.89 12.93 -30.97
CA ILE A 295 -40.66 12.50 -30.31
C ILE A 295 -40.73 10.98 -30.15
N ASN A 296 -40.21 10.26 -31.14
CA ASN A 296 -40.18 8.79 -31.14
C ASN A 296 -38.86 8.21 -30.61
N ALA A 297 -37.81 9.02 -30.57
CA ALA A 297 -36.47 8.62 -30.13
C ALA A 297 -35.74 9.82 -29.53
N ILE A 298 -34.87 9.54 -28.56
CA ILE A 298 -33.85 10.46 -28.06
C ILE A 298 -32.50 9.83 -28.39
N THR A 299 -31.57 10.59 -28.98
CA THR A 299 -30.31 10.05 -29.48
C THR A 299 -29.12 10.88 -29.07
N TRP A 300 -28.00 10.20 -28.83
CA TRP A 300 -26.69 10.78 -28.56
C TRP A 300 -25.59 9.95 -29.24
N GLN A 301 -24.41 10.53 -29.41
CA GLN A 301 -23.24 9.80 -29.89
C GLN A 301 -22.86 8.71 -28.89
N ALA A 302 -22.49 7.53 -29.39
CA ALA A 302 -21.99 6.47 -28.53
C ALA A 302 -20.60 6.83 -27.97
N SER A 303 -20.41 6.54 -26.69
CA SER A 303 -19.14 6.41 -25.95
C SER A 303 -18.77 4.93 -25.80
N ASP A 304 -17.57 4.65 -25.32
CA ASP A 304 -17.11 3.36 -24.78
C ASP A 304 -17.66 3.00 -23.39
N ALA A 305 -18.84 3.52 -23.04
CA ALA A 305 -19.49 3.29 -21.75
C ALA A 305 -19.96 1.84 -21.58
N LEU A 306 -19.96 1.34 -20.34
CA LEU A 306 -20.63 0.08 -19.97
C LEU A 306 -22.14 0.28 -19.79
N THR A 307 -22.55 1.43 -19.24
CA THR A 307 -23.94 1.83 -19.08
C THR A 307 -24.13 3.33 -19.34
N TYR A 308 -25.37 3.77 -19.50
CA TYR A 308 -25.76 5.17 -19.56
C TYR A 308 -26.80 5.51 -18.50
N GLU A 309 -26.75 6.75 -18.02
CA GLU A 309 -27.86 7.42 -17.32
C GLU A 309 -28.50 8.45 -18.25
N PHE A 310 -29.82 8.46 -18.36
CA PHE A 310 -30.58 9.47 -19.07
C PHE A 310 -31.43 10.28 -18.10
N LEU A 311 -31.34 11.61 -18.20
CA LEU A 311 -32.06 12.53 -17.33
C LEU A 311 -32.91 13.52 -18.14
N LEU A 312 -34.20 13.62 -17.78
CA LEU A 312 -35.14 14.61 -18.32
C LEU A 312 -35.70 15.48 -17.19
N ILE A 313 -35.63 16.79 -17.37
CA ILE A 313 -36.05 17.80 -16.41
C ILE A 313 -37.11 18.68 -17.08
N GLN A 314 -38.26 18.89 -16.43
CA GLN A 314 -39.26 19.84 -16.89
C GLN A 314 -39.02 21.20 -16.24
N VAL A 315 -38.85 22.24 -17.05
CA VAL A 315 -38.46 23.61 -16.62
C VAL A 315 -39.68 24.55 -16.56
N SER A 316 -40.78 24.22 -17.25
CA SER A 316 -41.86 25.17 -17.57
C SER A 316 -42.91 25.39 -16.48
N ASP A 317 -42.96 24.59 -15.42
CA ASP A 317 -44.01 24.67 -14.40
C ASP A 317 -43.41 24.64 -13.00
N ASN A 318 -42.96 25.80 -12.51
CA ASN A 318 -42.65 26.04 -11.09
C ASN A 318 -43.84 25.77 -10.11
N ASN A 319 -44.92 25.11 -10.56
CA ASN A 319 -46.14 24.82 -9.83
C ASN A 319 -46.36 23.33 -9.54
N THR A 320 -45.56 22.39 -10.07
CA THR A 320 -45.62 20.98 -9.65
C THR A 320 -44.72 20.76 -8.42
N PRO A 321 -45.24 20.19 -7.32
CA PRO A 321 -44.42 19.87 -6.15
C PRO A 321 -43.29 18.92 -6.52
N VAL A 322 -42.05 19.39 -6.41
CA VAL A 322 -40.86 18.63 -6.80
C VAL A 322 -40.60 17.52 -5.80
N GLY A 323 -40.85 16.28 -6.21
CA GLY A 323 -40.74 15.09 -5.35
C GLY A 323 -39.50 14.23 -5.56
N LEU A 324 -38.67 14.50 -6.57
CA LEU A 324 -37.51 13.68 -6.89
C LEU A 324 -36.26 14.55 -6.99
N VAL A 325 -35.26 14.19 -6.19
CA VAL A 325 -33.87 14.64 -6.29
C VAL A 325 -33.11 13.42 -6.81
N ASN A 326 -32.46 13.52 -7.98
CA ASN A 326 -31.66 12.40 -8.51
C ASN A 326 -30.28 12.32 -7.82
N ARG A 327 -29.44 11.35 -8.23
CA ARG A 327 -28.05 11.22 -7.72
C ARG A 327 -27.22 12.49 -7.91
N ALA A 328 -27.47 13.25 -8.99
CA ALA A 328 -26.81 14.53 -9.25
C ALA A 328 -27.40 15.73 -8.46
N GLY A 329 -28.35 15.51 -7.55
CA GLY A 329 -28.94 16.58 -6.75
C GLY A 329 -29.87 17.53 -7.51
N ARG A 330 -30.25 17.20 -8.75
CA ARG A 330 -31.04 18.08 -9.62
C ARG A 330 -32.53 18.03 -9.24
N VAL A 331 -33.15 19.20 -9.19
CA VAL A 331 -34.56 19.43 -8.85
C VAL A 331 -35.34 19.56 -10.16
N GLY A 332 -36.55 18.98 -10.24
CA GLY A 332 -37.44 19.07 -11.43
C GLY A 332 -37.31 17.89 -12.40
N VAL A 333 -36.66 16.81 -11.97
CA VAL A 333 -36.51 15.59 -12.74
C VAL A 333 -37.87 14.93 -12.93
N VAL A 334 -38.26 14.74 -14.19
CA VAL A 334 -39.50 14.06 -14.58
C VAL A 334 -39.26 12.65 -15.12
N LEU A 335 -38.02 12.35 -15.51
CA LEU A 335 -37.59 11.00 -15.88
C LEU A 335 -36.10 10.84 -15.55
N ASP A 336 -35.78 9.74 -14.88
CA ASP A 336 -34.44 9.32 -14.50
C ASP A 336 -34.33 7.83 -14.85
N LEU A 337 -33.54 7.52 -15.88
CA LEU A 337 -33.28 6.15 -16.32
C LEU A 337 -31.80 5.85 -16.09
N VAL A 338 -31.53 4.92 -15.19
CA VAL A 338 -30.17 4.48 -14.83
C VAL A 338 -29.89 3.08 -15.38
N ASP A 339 -28.62 2.71 -15.42
CA ASP A 339 -28.15 1.38 -15.82
C ASP A 339 -28.60 0.96 -17.24
N LEU A 340 -28.74 1.92 -18.16
CA LEU A 340 -29.09 1.64 -19.56
C LEU A 340 -27.90 1.00 -20.27
N THR A 341 -28.05 -0.23 -20.75
CA THR A 341 -26.97 -0.97 -21.41
C THR A 341 -26.89 -0.62 -22.90
N PRO A 342 -25.68 -0.47 -23.48
CA PRO A 342 -25.54 -0.19 -24.91
C PRO A 342 -26.02 -1.34 -25.80
N ASP A 343 -25.90 -2.57 -25.29
CA ASP A 343 -26.28 -3.80 -25.98
C ASP A 343 -27.80 -3.92 -26.12
N ALA A 344 -28.25 -4.61 -27.18
CA ALA A 344 -29.66 -4.86 -27.37
C ALA A 344 -30.18 -5.86 -26.32
N ASP A 345 -30.81 -5.35 -25.27
CA ASP A 345 -31.35 -6.14 -24.17
C ASP A 345 -32.85 -5.82 -23.94
N THR A 346 -33.33 -5.85 -22.69
CA THR A 346 -34.73 -5.55 -22.36
C THR A 346 -35.02 -4.08 -22.08
N ASP A 347 -33.99 -3.25 -21.95
CA ASP A 347 -34.12 -1.83 -21.66
C ASP A 347 -34.44 -1.02 -22.95
N PRO A 348 -34.84 0.26 -22.84
CA PRO A 348 -35.26 1.05 -23.99
C PRO A 348 -34.10 1.61 -24.84
N LEU A 349 -32.84 1.42 -24.44
CA LEU A 349 -31.64 1.89 -25.14
C LEU A 349 -31.18 0.83 -26.17
N ASN A 350 -30.70 1.31 -27.30
CA ASN A 350 -29.99 0.48 -28.27
C ASN A 350 -28.90 1.33 -28.92
N CYS A 351 -27.64 0.93 -28.75
CA CYS A 351 -26.51 1.61 -29.38
C CYS A 351 -26.06 0.85 -30.63
N ALA A 352 -26.07 1.53 -31.78
CA ALA A 352 -25.64 0.97 -33.04
C ALA A 352 -24.58 1.88 -33.69
N ALA A 353 -23.39 1.31 -33.93
CA ALA A 353 -22.23 2.03 -34.43
C ALA A 353 -21.85 3.24 -33.56
N GLU A 354 -22.16 4.46 -34.01
CA GLU A 354 -21.77 5.71 -33.36
C GLU A 354 -22.93 6.42 -32.66
N VAL A 355 -24.12 5.80 -32.61
CA VAL A 355 -25.33 6.44 -32.07
C VAL A 355 -26.06 5.51 -31.12
N CYS A 356 -26.30 6.02 -29.92
CA CYS A 356 -27.19 5.45 -28.93
C CYS A 356 -28.60 6.03 -29.11
N THR A 357 -29.59 5.14 -29.17
CA THR A 357 -31.00 5.51 -29.40
C THR A 357 -31.87 5.01 -28.25
N LEU A 358 -32.36 5.93 -27.44
CA LEU A 358 -33.38 5.68 -26.44
C LEU A 358 -34.76 5.71 -27.12
N THR A 359 -35.42 4.56 -27.17
CA THR A 359 -36.76 4.44 -27.75
C THR A 359 -37.79 5.06 -26.80
N VAL A 360 -38.57 6.03 -27.30
CA VAL A 360 -39.61 6.70 -26.50
C VAL A 360 -40.86 5.81 -26.46
N ALA A 361 -40.82 4.82 -25.56
CA ALA A 361 -41.94 3.92 -25.30
C ALA A 361 -43.15 4.67 -24.69
N PRO A 362 -44.37 4.09 -24.70
CA PRO A 362 -45.56 4.76 -24.15
C PRO A 362 -45.40 5.29 -22.72
N ALA A 363 -44.61 4.62 -21.87
CA ALA A 363 -44.31 5.09 -20.52
C ALA A 363 -43.55 6.41 -20.52
N ILE A 364 -42.47 6.52 -21.30
CA ILE A 364 -41.70 7.77 -21.49
C ILE A 364 -42.57 8.83 -22.14
N ASN A 365 -43.30 8.48 -23.21
CA ASN A 365 -44.15 9.44 -23.92
C ASN A 365 -45.25 10.06 -23.05
N SER A 366 -45.71 9.33 -22.02
CA SER A 366 -46.74 9.82 -21.10
C SER A 366 -46.23 10.87 -20.11
N THR A 367 -44.91 11.01 -19.92
CA THR A 367 -44.31 12.10 -19.12
C THR A 367 -44.11 13.39 -19.93
N LEU A 368 -44.14 13.28 -21.26
CA LEU A 368 -44.00 14.39 -22.20
C LEU A 368 -45.35 15.10 -22.41
N THR A 369 -45.63 16.08 -21.57
CA THR A 369 -46.81 16.97 -21.64
C THR A 369 -46.43 18.33 -22.22
N ASP A 370 -47.39 19.26 -22.35
CA ASP A 370 -47.09 20.63 -22.75
C ASP A 370 -46.10 21.27 -21.76
N GLY A 371 -44.95 21.69 -22.26
CA GLY A 371 -43.88 22.17 -21.40
C GLY A 371 -42.57 22.43 -22.12
N THR A 372 -41.60 22.95 -21.36
CA THR A 372 -40.21 23.11 -21.74
C THR A 372 -39.39 22.12 -20.95
N TYR A 373 -38.55 21.36 -21.64
CA TYR A 373 -37.76 20.28 -21.08
C TYR A 373 -36.29 20.52 -21.36
N ASN A 374 -35.44 20.14 -20.42
CA ASN A 374 -34.00 19.98 -20.62
C ASN A 374 -33.64 18.52 -20.40
N TRP A 375 -32.70 18.00 -21.18
CA TRP A 375 -32.22 16.64 -21.04
C TRP A 375 -30.71 16.55 -21.20
N THR A 376 -30.16 15.49 -20.63
CA THR A 376 -28.75 15.13 -20.73
C THR A 376 -28.62 13.61 -20.66
N ALA A 377 -27.44 13.11 -21.03
CA ALA A 377 -27.06 11.72 -20.86
C ALA A 377 -25.66 11.68 -20.25
N PHE A 378 -25.42 10.65 -19.44
CA PHE A 378 -24.13 10.36 -18.84
C PHE A 378 -23.68 8.98 -19.30
N ALA A 379 -22.41 8.85 -19.69
CA ALA A 379 -21.75 7.59 -19.95
C ALA A 379 -21.06 7.13 -18.66
N ASP A 380 -21.18 5.85 -18.30
CA ASP A 380 -20.58 5.25 -17.11
C ASP A 380 -19.79 3.99 -17.52
N ASN A 381 -18.50 3.91 -17.17
CA ASN A 381 -17.63 2.75 -17.43
C ASN A 381 -17.48 1.83 -16.19
N GLY A 382 -18.28 2.06 -15.15
CA GLY A 382 -18.22 1.39 -13.85
C GLY A 382 -17.34 2.10 -12.81
N PHE A 383 -16.55 3.10 -13.22
CA PHE A 383 -15.57 3.78 -12.36
C PHE A 383 -15.70 5.30 -12.40
N ASP A 384 -15.97 5.89 -13.57
CA ASP A 384 -16.22 7.31 -13.75
C ASP A 384 -17.38 7.55 -14.72
N ILE A 385 -17.90 8.78 -14.65
CA ILE A 385 -19.10 9.21 -15.34
C ILE A 385 -18.78 10.46 -16.17
N THR A 386 -18.99 10.37 -17.48
CA THR A 386 -18.84 11.50 -18.40
C THR A 386 -20.21 12.03 -18.80
N GLU A 387 -20.53 13.29 -18.47
CA GLU A 387 -21.71 13.99 -19.02
C GLU A 387 -21.45 14.37 -20.49
N ALA A 388 -22.47 14.29 -21.34
CA ALA A 388 -22.34 14.70 -22.74
C ALA A 388 -21.78 16.13 -22.88
N ALA A 389 -20.79 16.32 -23.76
CA ALA A 389 -19.99 17.55 -23.83
C ALA A 389 -20.77 18.81 -24.24
N ASN A 390 -21.90 18.63 -24.93
CA ASN A 390 -22.81 19.69 -25.34
C ASN A 390 -24.11 19.73 -24.51
N ALA A 391 -24.14 19.06 -23.36
CA ALA A 391 -25.27 19.10 -22.46
C ALA A 391 -25.47 20.48 -21.80
N SER A 392 -26.69 20.83 -21.39
CA SER A 392 -27.95 20.12 -21.64
C SER A 392 -28.60 20.58 -22.95
N PHE A 393 -29.41 19.71 -23.59
CA PHE A 393 -30.27 20.11 -24.71
C PHE A 393 -31.68 20.45 -24.21
N GLY A 394 -32.25 21.54 -24.72
CA GLY A 394 -33.61 21.97 -24.45
C GLY A 394 -34.57 21.67 -25.59
N PHE A 395 -35.83 21.33 -25.29
CA PHE A 395 -36.92 21.30 -26.27
C PHE A 395 -38.25 21.70 -25.64
N LYS A 396 -39.22 22.07 -26.49
CA LYS A 396 -40.57 22.47 -26.07
C LYS A 396 -41.63 21.61 -26.74
N ILE A 397 -42.65 21.23 -25.97
CA ILE A 397 -43.91 20.65 -26.47
C ILE A 397 -45.00 21.69 -26.25
N ASN A 398 -45.74 22.02 -27.30
CA ASN A 398 -46.86 22.96 -27.26
C ASN A 398 -48.00 22.44 -28.14
N THR A 399 -48.91 21.67 -27.54
CA THR A 399 -50.13 21.17 -28.20
C THR A 399 -51.24 22.21 -28.27
N GLY A 400 -51.10 23.31 -27.51
CA GLY A 400 -52.02 24.45 -27.60
C GLY A 400 -52.06 25.05 -29.01
N ASP A 401 -53.21 25.66 -29.35
CA ASP A 401 -53.37 26.38 -30.61
C ASP A 401 -52.19 27.33 -30.80
N ILE A 402 -51.48 27.19 -31.92
CA ILE A 402 -50.56 28.22 -32.37
C ILE A 402 -51.45 29.42 -32.67
N ASN A 403 -51.53 30.35 -31.71
CA ASN A 403 -52.00 31.69 -31.98
C ASN A 403 -51.01 32.28 -32.98
N LEU A 404 -51.26 32.02 -34.27
CA LEU A 404 -50.75 32.84 -35.33
C LEU A 404 -51.15 34.24 -34.90
N LEU A 405 -50.15 35.05 -34.55
CA LEU A 405 -50.32 36.48 -34.49
C LEU A 405 -50.88 36.82 -35.86
N VAL A 406 -52.20 36.93 -35.95
CA VAL A 406 -52.87 37.58 -37.05
C VAL A 406 -52.27 38.96 -36.97
N ASN A 407 -51.27 39.19 -37.82
CA ASN A 407 -50.68 40.50 -38.00
C ASN A 407 -51.87 41.40 -38.26
N GLY A 408 -52.25 42.17 -37.25
CA GLY A 408 -53.43 43.00 -37.26
C GLY A 408 -53.21 44.08 -38.27
N GLY A 409 -53.52 43.77 -39.52
CA GLY A 409 -53.65 44.69 -40.63
C GLY A 409 -52.44 45.58 -40.90
N PHE A 410 -51.75 45.29 -42.00
CA PHE A 410 -51.54 46.38 -42.98
C PHE A 410 -52.89 46.73 -43.62
N GLU A 411 -53.86 47.14 -42.82
CA GLU A 411 -55.13 47.69 -43.29
C GLU A 411 -54.79 49.11 -43.74
N THR A 412 -54.38 49.24 -45.00
CA THR A 412 -54.52 50.54 -45.66
C THR A 412 -56.01 50.81 -45.72
N LEU A 413 -56.45 51.82 -44.99
CA LEU A 413 -57.80 52.35 -45.12
C LEU A 413 -58.03 52.63 -46.61
N ASP A 414 -59.22 52.29 -47.11
CA ASP A 414 -59.59 52.74 -48.45
C ASP A 414 -59.63 54.29 -48.49
N VAL A 415 -59.82 54.85 -49.69
CA VAL A 415 -59.89 56.31 -49.89
C VAL A 415 -61.02 57.00 -49.12
N GLU A 416 -61.94 56.24 -48.51
CA GLU A 416 -63.05 56.73 -47.68
C GLU A 416 -62.82 56.53 -46.18
N GLY A 417 -61.67 55.98 -45.77
CA GLY A 417 -61.37 55.72 -44.36
C GLY A 417 -62.03 54.46 -43.80
N LYS A 418 -62.49 53.54 -44.65
CA LYS A 418 -63.07 52.27 -44.21
C LYS A 418 -62.04 51.13 -44.30
N PRO A 419 -62.12 50.11 -43.42
CA PRO A 419 -61.28 48.93 -43.50
C PRO A 419 -61.54 48.21 -44.82
N ASN A 420 -60.48 48.00 -45.61
CA ASN A 420 -60.59 47.28 -46.87
C ASN A 420 -60.49 45.78 -46.58
N VAL A 421 -61.60 45.20 -46.14
CA VAL A 421 -61.70 43.78 -45.80
C VAL A 421 -61.67 42.94 -47.09
N LEU A 422 -60.48 42.69 -47.62
CA LEU A 422 -60.31 41.66 -48.64
C LEU A 422 -60.50 40.28 -47.97
N PRO A 423 -61.39 39.41 -48.48
CA PRO A 423 -61.53 38.07 -47.95
C PRO A 423 -60.26 37.28 -48.26
N TRP A 424 -59.41 37.09 -47.27
CA TRP A 424 -58.33 36.10 -47.33
C TRP A 424 -58.81 34.82 -46.67
N THR A 425 -58.65 33.71 -47.38
CA THR A 425 -58.88 32.36 -46.87
C THR A 425 -57.52 31.74 -46.61
N VAL A 426 -57.23 31.38 -45.35
CA VAL A 426 -56.08 30.52 -45.06
C VAL A 426 -56.42 29.13 -45.55
N LYS A 427 -55.76 28.68 -46.61
CA LYS A 427 -55.77 27.26 -46.98
C LYS A 427 -54.72 26.58 -46.11
N ASN A 428 -55.15 25.65 -45.25
CA ASN A 428 -54.20 24.71 -44.65
C ASN A 428 -53.41 24.03 -45.77
N ALA A 429 -52.09 24.08 -45.68
CA ALA A 429 -51.24 23.28 -46.53
C ALA A 429 -51.45 21.82 -46.10
N THR A 430 -52.20 21.07 -46.91
CA THR A 430 -52.28 19.61 -46.84
C THR A 430 -50.99 18.97 -47.28
#